data_AF-A0A518GKB9-F1
#
_entry.id   AF-A0A518GKB9-F1
#
_cell.length_a   1.000
_cell.length_b   1.000
_cell.length_c   1.000
_cell.angle_alpha   90.00
_cell.angle_beta   90.00
_cell.angle_gamma   90.00
#
_symmetry.space_group_name_H-M   'P 1'
#
loop_
_entity.id
_entity.type
_entity.pdbx_description
1 polymer ?
#
loop_
_entity_poly.entity_id
_entity_poly.type
_entity_poly.pdbx_seq_one_letter_code
_entity_poly.pdbx_strand_id
1 'polypeptide(L)'
;MSQLSHDSAIVNSTRSISELLRQQKEQLNEFFFAKESPIGVALARIVICATVFIVMLDRWKYVREIYSTDGAPAQISVNFGFGELFPVFSGSVVAALFAIMLFALLTAMVGWKTRLSLIVANLLFIYFCNIDYVTTMTKYSVIATHILLLLTLSRCGDVFSVDAWLKRTAPANPWLGWTIEDLPQGYAWPRRCIQIMIGTVYFGAAVTKIHTPTFFSGDQLQWWMLTELNYEHPVGAFISMYPAVIVVMCYIAVIWEIMFIVLAWRGVPRMIFLTLGVIFHAATFFTLGLLSFPPVCFACYLAFMNDNDARWLASHGRWIMRKFHLRNWIAPLSASAAIKALSFQTPQIPKPQTTGYARVLRQTGLWGACCACLALMGVATEYQVDRYGVRRPEGPMVLEPMDQAVARKFLSPAPKFREVDKFFAIDVGTLLVADQLAIRKQYYQIGETMIVQCQLLPPHEDMYLECLILNEEGQIEGVQEVVATREMNRANFNWPLCENVQSGRHQIVIRSAGQEIARRTFFVNGETCDVKK
;
A
#
# COMPACT_ATOMS: atom_id res chain seq x y z
N MET A 1 22.43 -33.61 56.08
CA MET A 1 21.50 -33.83 54.96
C MET A 1 21.20 -32.52 54.19
N SER A 2 22.19 -31.63 54.02
CA SER A 2 21.99 -30.30 53.37
C SER A 2 23.17 -29.86 52.48
N GLN A 3 23.87 -30.78 51.82
CA GLN A 3 24.97 -30.46 50.91
C GLN A 3 24.85 -31.10 49.52
N LEU A 4 23.76 -31.83 49.22
CA LEU A 4 23.58 -32.54 47.94
C LEU A 4 22.61 -31.86 46.96
N SER A 5 22.11 -30.65 47.25
CA SER A 5 21.21 -29.92 46.33
C SER A 5 21.80 -28.66 45.71
N HIS A 6 23.08 -28.33 45.95
CA HIS A 6 23.71 -27.15 45.36
C HIS A 6 24.56 -27.46 44.12
N ASP A 7 25.07 -28.69 43.99
CA ASP A 7 25.93 -29.09 42.86
C ASP A 7 25.14 -29.43 41.58
N SER A 8 23.86 -29.75 41.67
CA SER A 8 23.02 -30.03 40.48
C SER A 8 22.54 -28.77 39.75
N ALA A 9 22.67 -27.59 40.36
CA ALA A 9 22.26 -26.32 39.75
C ALA A 9 23.38 -25.64 38.95
N ILE A 10 24.66 -25.97 39.20
CA ILE A 10 25.81 -25.33 38.54
C ILE A 10 26.23 -26.10 37.26
N VAL A 11 25.94 -27.41 37.18
CA VAL A 11 26.30 -28.27 36.04
C VAL A 11 25.49 -28.00 34.75
N ASN A 12 24.40 -27.21 34.81
CA ASN A 12 23.63 -26.80 33.63
C ASN A 12 24.14 -25.51 32.94
N SER A 13 25.21 -24.86 33.43
CA SER A 13 25.59 -23.51 32.96
C SER A 13 26.72 -23.44 31.93
N THR A 14 27.38 -24.55 31.59
CA THR A 14 28.41 -24.59 30.54
C THR A 14 28.02 -25.51 29.39
N ARG A 15 26.91 -25.21 28.71
CA ARG A 15 26.83 -25.62 27.30
C ARG A 15 28.03 -24.96 26.61
N SER A 16 28.89 -25.78 26.02
CA SER A 16 30.01 -25.24 25.25
C SER A 16 29.46 -24.29 24.18
N ILE A 17 30.14 -23.17 23.93
CA ILE A 17 29.77 -22.22 22.86
C ILE A 17 29.56 -22.99 21.54
N SER A 18 30.31 -24.07 21.31
CA SER A 18 30.13 -24.95 20.15
C SER A 18 28.76 -25.64 20.07
N GLU A 19 28.18 -26.05 21.19
CA GLU A 19 26.85 -26.68 21.24
C GLU A 19 25.74 -25.66 20.99
N LEU A 20 25.87 -24.45 21.55
CA LEU A 20 24.95 -23.34 21.28
C LEU A 20 24.96 -22.95 19.80
N LEU A 21 26.16 -22.81 19.20
CA LEU A 21 26.30 -22.52 17.77
C LEU A 21 25.76 -23.65 16.89
N ARG A 22 25.97 -24.92 17.27
CA ARG A 22 25.38 -26.07 16.55
C ARG A 22 23.85 -26.05 16.61
N GLN A 23 23.28 -25.83 17.79
CA GLN A 23 21.82 -25.76 17.98
C GLN A 23 21.22 -24.59 17.18
N GLN A 24 21.85 -23.42 17.20
CA GLN A 24 21.40 -22.27 16.40
C GLN A 24 21.46 -22.55 14.90
N LYS A 25 22.54 -23.20 14.43
CA LYS A 25 22.67 -23.62 13.02
C LYS A 25 21.58 -24.61 12.62
N GLU A 26 21.27 -25.60 13.47
CA GLU A 26 20.19 -26.55 13.23
C GLU A 26 18.82 -25.85 13.16
N GLN A 27 18.54 -24.93 14.08
CA GLN A 27 17.31 -24.14 14.08
C GLN A 27 17.18 -23.25 12.84
N LEU A 28 18.26 -22.59 12.42
CA LEU A 28 18.27 -21.78 11.20
C LEU A 28 18.08 -22.65 9.96
N ASN A 29 18.73 -23.82 9.91
CA ASN A 29 18.56 -24.77 8.82
C ASN A 29 17.13 -25.28 8.75
N GLU A 30 16.52 -25.64 9.89
CA GLU A 30 15.13 -26.05 9.94
C GLU A 30 14.20 -24.92 9.51
N PHE A 31 14.43 -23.69 9.97
CA PHE A 31 13.60 -22.54 9.63
C PHE A 31 13.58 -22.21 8.13
N PHE A 32 14.74 -22.19 7.47
CA PHE A 32 14.84 -21.90 6.04
C PHE A 32 14.58 -23.13 5.16
N PHE A 33 15.02 -24.32 5.57
CA PHE A 33 15.00 -25.51 4.72
C PHE A 33 14.01 -26.58 5.19
N ALA A 34 13.07 -26.23 6.06
CA ALA A 34 11.87 -27.03 6.26
C ALA A 34 11.16 -27.28 4.92
N LYS A 35 10.67 -28.50 4.75
CA LYS A 35 9.84 -28.90 3.62
C LYS A 35 8.40 -28.54 3.94
N GLU A 36 7.86 -27.59 3.20
CA GLU A 36 6.50 -27.08 3.38
C GLU A 36 5.75 -27.04 2.04
N SER A 37 4.43 -26.99 2.14
CA SER A 37 3.55 -26.84 0.99
C SER A 37 3.70 -25.46 0.34
N PRO A 38 3.76 -25.37 -1.01
CA PRO A 38 3.93 -24.10 -1.73
C PRO A 38 2.63 -23.30 -1.87
N ILE A 39 1.54 -23.65 -1.17
CA ILE A 39 0.24 -22.97 -1.30
C ILE A 39 0.39 -21.46 -1.06
N GLY A 40 1.07 -21.04 0.02
CA GLY A 40 1.25 -19.61 0.34
C GLY A 40 1.92 -18.82 -0.80
N VAL A 41 3.02 -19.35 -1.34
CA VAL A 41 3.75 -18.70 -2.45
C VAL A 41 3.02 -18.82 -3.79
N ALA A 42 2.20 -19.86 -3.99
CA ALA A 42 1.37 -19.99 -5.19
C ALA A 42 0.21 -18.98 -5.19
N LEU A 43 -0.43 -18.72 -4.05
CA LEU A 43 -1.42 -17.66 -3.93
C LEU A 43 -0.77 -16.27 -4.04
N ALA A 44 0.39 -16.08 -3.39
CA ALA A 44 1.16 -14.84 -3.52
C ALA A 44 1.50 -14.55 -5.00
N ARG A 45 1.93 -15.56 -5.77
CA ARG A 45 2.15 -15.46 -7.22
C ARG A 45 0.92 -14.96 -7.97
N ILE A 46 -0.26 -15.54 -7.71
CA ILE A 46 -1.48 -15.15 -8.40
C ILE A 46 -1.80 -13.68 -8.11
N VAL A 47 -1.81 -13.29 -6.83
CA VAL A 47 -2.18 -11.93 -6.42
C VAL A 47 -1.16 -10.92 -6.92
N ILE A 48 0.15 -11.14 -6.74
CA ILE A 48 1.17 -10.17 -7.17
C ILE A 48 1.19 -10.00 -8.69
N CYS A 49 1.07 -11.10 -9.46
CA CYS A 49 1.06 -11.01 -10.91
C CYS A 49 -0.22 -10.32 -11.40
N ALA A 50 -1.37 -10.57 -10.76
CA ALA A 50 -2.63 -9.87 -11.08
C ALA A 50 -2.51 -8.36 -10.81
N THR A 51 -2.01 -7.98 -9.63
CA THR A 51 -1.84 -6.57 -9.25
C THR A 51 -0.90 -5.85 -10.21
N VAL A 52 0.28 -6.41 -10.48
CA VAL A 52 1.25 -5.79 -11.40
C VAL A 52 0.71 -5.76 -12.82
N PHE A 53 0.03 -6.83 -13.28
CA PHE A 53 -0.61 -6.85 -14.60
C PHE A 53 -1.63 -5.73 -14.76
N ILE A 54 -2.55 -5.55 -13.80
CA ILE A 54 -3.59 -4.51 -13.88
C ILE A 54 -2.96 -3.11 -13.95
N VAL A 55 -1.97 -2.85 -13.10
CA VAL A 55 -1.29 -1.54 -13.06
C VAL A 55 -0.51 -1.27 -14.34
N MET A 56 0.19 -2.28 -14.87
CA MET A 56 0.97 -2.10 -16.10
C MET A 56 0.07 -2.09 -17.34
N LEU A 57 -1.06 -2.77 -17.33
CA LEU A 57 -2.00 -2.78 -18.45
C LEU A 57 -2.54 -1.38 -18.74
N ASP A 58 -2.90 -0.60 -17.71
CA ASP A 58 -3.34 0.79 -17.91
C ASP A 58 -2.24 1.65 -18.56
N ARG A 59 -0.97 1.40 -18.23
CA ARG A 59 0.17 2.16 -18.76
C ARG A 59 0.49 1.86 -20.23
N TRP A 60 -0.05 0.78 -20.80
CA TRP A 60 0.20 0.40 -22.19
C TRP A 60 -0.13 1.54 -23.17
N LYS A 61 -1.20 2.31 -22.91
CA LYS A 61 -1.63 3.44 -23.76
C LYS A 61 -0.64 4.60 -23.84
N TYR A 62 0.37 4.61 -22.97
CA TYR A 62 1.41 5.65 -22.86
C TYR A 62 2.82 5.07 -22.98
N VAL A 63 2.95 3.85 -23.52
CA VAL A 63 4.21 3.12 -23.47
C VAL A 63 5.33 3.81 -24.26
N ARG A 64 4.97 4.46 -25.38
CA ARG A 64 5.93 5.17 -26.24
C ARG A 64 6.43 6.44 -25.55
N GLU A 65 5.52 7.16 -24.92
CA GLU A 65 5.72 8.42 -24.24
C GLU A 65 6.61 8.29 -23.01
N ILE A 66 6.38 7.22 -22.24
CA ILE A 66 7.01 7.04 -20.93
C ILE A 66 8.35 6.30 -21.04
N TYR A 67 8.48 5.33 -21.95
CA TYR A 67 9.60 4.38 -21.89
C TYR A 67 10.53 4.35 -23.12
N SER A 68 10.33 5.21 -24.11
CA SER A 68 11.07 5.15 -25.38
C SER A 68 11.83 6.42 -25.74
N THR A 69 12.73 6.32 -26.72
CA THR A 69 13.48 7.44 -27.31
C THR A 69 12.60 8.46 -28.02
N ASP A 70 11.37 8.09 -28.35
CA ASP A 70 10.36 9.00 -28.91
C ASP A 70 9.67 9.84 -27.83
N GLY A 71 9.88 9.52 -26.56
CA GLY A 71 9.21 10.11 -25.41
C GLY A 71 10.17 10.84 -24.46
N ALA A 72 9.78 10.94 -23.19
CA ALA A 72 10.55 11.59 -22.14
C ALA A 72 10.85 10.62 -20.98
N PRO A 73 11.65 9.56 -21.22
CA PRO A 73 11.98 8.59 -20.18
C PRO A 73 12.77 9.26 -19.06
N ALA A 74 12.36 9.04 -17.82
CA ALA A 74 12.95 9.62 -16.63
C ALA A 74 13.75 8.56 -15.85
N GLN A 75 14.89 8.14 -16.41
CA GLN A 75 15.71 7.09 -15.81
C GLN A 75 16.14 7.47 -14.39
N ILE A 76 16.03 6.54 -13.44
CA ILE A 76 16.45 6.80 -12.05
C ILE A 76 17.93 7.21 -11.99
N SER A 77 18.81 6.52 -12.73
CA SER A 77 20.25 6.77 -12.70
C SER A 77 20.61 8.17 -13.22
N VAL A 78 19.92 8.64 -14.27
CA VAL A 78 20.11 9.98 -14.83
C VAL A 78 19.68 11.04 -13.82
N ASN A 79 18.51 10.86 -13.19
CA ASN A 79 17.99 11.79 -12.18
C ASN A 79 18.90 11.93 -10.95
N PHE A 80 19.67 10.89 -10.60
CA PHE A 80 20.67 10.93 -9.53
C PHE A 80 22.09 11.23 -10.01
N GLY A 81 22.29 11.59 -11.28
CA GLY A 81 23.59 12.00 -11.82
C GLY A 81 24.56 10.86 -12.14
N PHE A 82 24.09 9.60 -12.19
CA PHE A 82 24.90 8.42 -12.53
C PHE A 82 24.95 8.11 -14.04
N GLY A 83 24.33 8.95 -14.87
CA GLY A 83 24.22 8.74 -16.31
C GLY A 83 23.17 7.68 -16.70
N GLU A 84 23.15 7.30 -17.97
CA GLU A 84 22.23 6.29 -18.49
C GLU A 84 22.68 4.88 -18.10
N LEU A 85 21.94 4.22 -17.22
CA LEU A 85 22.23 2.85 -16.77
C LEU A 85 21.63 1.80 -17.71
N PHE A 86 20.46 2.10 -18.26
CA PHE A 86 19.74 1.20 -19.16
C PHE A 86 19.62 1.82 -20.56
N PRO A 87 19.68 1.00 -21.62
CA PRO A 87 19.41 1.49 -22.97
C PRO A 87 17.96 1.94 -23.07
N VAL A 88 17.73 3.10 -23.68
CA VAL A 88 16.39 3.54 -24.09
C VAL A 88 16.17 3.06 -25.53
N PHE A 89 15.12 2.27 -25.77
CA PHE A 89 14.81 1.76 -27.10
C PHE A 89 13.79 2.64 -27.85
N SER A 90 13.57 2.37 -29.13
CA SER A 90 12.51 3.02 -29.93
C SER A 90 11.11 2.61 -29.48
N GLY A 91 10.10 3.42 -29.81
CA GLY A 91 8.71 3.19 -29.41
C GLY A 91 8.17 1.80 -29.74
N SER A 92 8.47 1.29 -30.94
CA SER A 92 8.02 -0.05 -31.35
C SER A 92 8.72 -1.18 -30.59
N VAL A 93 10.02 -1.05 -30.28
CA VAL A 93 10.73 -2.05 -29.46
C VAL A 93 10.18 -2.05 -28.04
N VAL A 94 9.95 -0.87 -27.47
CA VAL A 94 9.34 -0.70 -26.14
C VAL A 94 7.93 -1.29 -26.10
N ALA A 95 7.09 -1.05 -27.10
CA ALA A 95 5.78 -1.68 -27.22
C ALA A 95 5.93 -3.22 -27.26
N ALA A 96 6.79 -3.76 -28.11
CA ALA A 96 7.02 -5.21 -28.16
C ALA A 96 7.41 -5.78 -26.78
N LEU A 97 8.40 -5.19 -26.12
CA LEU A 97 8.88 -5.64 -24.80
C LEU A 97 7.80 -5.53 -23.73
N PHE A 98 7.01 -4.46 -23.74
CA PHE A 98 5.97 -4.26 -22.75
C PHE A 98 4.80 -5.25 -22.96
N ALA A 99 4.46 -5.61 -24.20
CA ALA A 99 3.48 -6.65 -24.49
C ALA A 99 3.96 -8.03 -24.01
N ILE A 100 5.24 -8.31 -24.19
CA ILE A 100 5.88 -9.52 -23.65
C ILE A 100 5.80 -9.54 -22.12
N MET A 101 6.05 -8.41 -21.45
CA MET A 101 5.93 -8.33 -19.99
C MET A 101 4.49 -8.60 -19.53
N LEU A 102 3.48 -7.98 -20.16
CA LEU A 102 2.08 -8.22 -19.84
C LEU A 102 1.69 -9.69 -20.04
N PHE A 103 2.15 -10.31 -21.13
CA PHE A 103 1.97 -11.74 -21.36
C PHE A 103 2.68 -12.60 -20.31
N ALA A 104 3.91 -12.26 -19.94
CA ALA A 104 4.68 -12.97 -18.93
C ALA A 104 3.99 -12.87 -17.56
N LEU A 105 3.45 -11.72 -17.18
CA LEU A 105 2.65 -11.54 -15.97
C LEU A 105 1.36 -12.36 -16.01
N LEU A 106 0.63 -12.34 -17.12
CA LEU A 106 -0.59 -13.12 -17.30
C LEU A 106 -0.33 -14.64 -17.21
N THR A 107 0.71 -15.11 -17.90
CA THR A 107 1.11 -16.52 -17.86
C THR A 107 1.71 -16.92 -16.51
N ALA A 108 2.44 -16.03 -15.85
CA ALA A 108 2.89 -16.21 -14.48
C ALA A 108 1.72 -16.22 -13.49
N MET A 109 0.64 -15.48 -13.72
CA MET A 109 -0.58 -15.46 -12.89
C MET A 109 -1.40 -16.75 -13.01
N VAL A 110 -1.53 -17.33 -14.21
CA VAL A 110 -2.19 -18.64 -14.38
C VAL A 110 -1.24 -19.83 -14.14
N GLY A 111 0.07 -19.57 -14.08
CA GLY A 111 1.09 -20.56 -13.82
C GLY A 111 1.39 -21.46 -15.03
N TRP A 112 1.45 -20.86 -16.22
CA TRP A 112 1.94 -21.51 -17.43
C TRP A 112 3.39 -21.10 -17.68
N LYS A 113 4.30 -22.09 -17.72
CA LYS A 113 5.75 -21.87 -17.75
C LYS A 113 6.22 -20.97 -16.61
N THR A 114 5.64 -21.18 -15.42
CA THR A 114 5.68 -20.30 -14.25
C THR A 114 7.05 -19.68 -14.00
N ARG A 115 8.12 -20.47 -13.93
CA ARG A 115 9.47 -19.95 -13.66
C ARG A 115 9.99 -19.05 -14.79
N LEU A 116 9.84 -19.46 -16.04
CA LEU A 116 10.26 -18.67 -17.19
C LEU A 116 9.45 -17.36 -17.27
N SER A 117 8.14 -17.45 -17.13
CA SER A 117 7.23 -16.31 -17.13
C SER A 117 7.56 -15.33 -16.01
N LEU A 118 7.86 -15.80 -14.80
CA LEU A 118 8.31 -14.94 -13.69
C LEU A 118 9.67 -14.30 -13.94
N ILE A 119 10.63 -15.01 -14.54
CA ILE A 119 11.95 -14.42 -14.88
C ILE A 119 11.77 -13.29 -15.89
N VAL A 120 11.03 -13.54 -16.97
CA VAL A 120 10.78 -12.55 -18.03
C VAL A 120 9.99 -11.36 -17.48
N ALA A 121 8.92 -11.62 -16.71
CA ALA A 121 8.13 -10.58 -16.07
C ALA A 121 8.98 -9.73 -15.10
N ASN A 122 9.82 -10.38 -14.27
CA ASN A 122 10.67 -9.67 -13.31
C ASN A 122 11.71 -8.78 -13.99
N LEU A 123 12.43 -9.30 -15.00
CA LEU A 123 13.45 -8.54 -15.71
C LEU A 123 12.86 -7.33 -16.44
N LEU A 124 11.76 -7.53 -17.16
CA LEU A 124 11.11 -6.43 -17.89
C LEU A 124 10.46 -5.44 -16.94
N PHE A 125 9.85 -5.90 -15.85
CA PHE A 125 9.26 -5.00 -14.85
C PHE A 125 10.34 -4.15 -14.16
N ILE A 126 11.49 -4.73 -13.79
CA ILE A 126 12.64 -3.97 -13.28
C ILE A 126 13.11 -2.95 -14.32
N TYR A 127 13.27 -3.35 -15.58
CA TYR A 127 13.67 -2.45 -16.66
C TYR A 127 12.70 -1.26 -16.76
N PHE A 128 11.39 -1.48 -16.92
CA PHE A 128 10.42 -0.39 -17.05
C PHE A 128 10.32 0.50 -15.81
N CYS A 129 10.42 -0.06 -14.60
CA CYS A 129 10.46 0.75 -13.37
C CYS A 129 11.69 1.66 -13.32
N ASN A 130 12.84 1.24 -13.87
CA ASN A 130 14.05 2.06 -13.89
C ASN A 130 14.07 3.07 -15.03
N ILE A 131 13.38 2.79 -16.15
CA ILE A 131 13.25 3.73 -17.27
C ILE A 131 12.38 4.93 -16.89
N ASP A 132 11.34 4.72 -16.09
CA ASP A 132 10.50 5.79 -15.57
C ASP A 132 10.40 5.75 -14.05
N TYR A 133 11.31 6.49 -13.42
CA TYR A 133 11.31 6.65 -11.96
C TYR A 133 10.10 7.43 -11.46
N VAL A 134 9.64 8.43 -12.22
CA VAL A 134 8.65 9.42 -11.76
C VAL A 134 7.30 8.76 -11.53
N THR A 135 6.84 7.94 -12.48
CA THR A 135 5.49 7.36 -12.38
C THR A 135 5.50 5.89 -12.00
N THR A 136 6.56 5.13 -12.32
CA THR A 136 6.58 3.67 -12.16
C THR A 136 7.36 3.20 -10.93
N MET A 137 8.36 3.97 -10.46
CA MET A 137 9.14 3.60 -9.28
C MET A 137 8.53 4.17 -8.00
N THR A 138 7.77 3.35 -7.29
CA THR A 138 7.17 3.68 -6.00
C THR A 138 7.38 2.53 -5.01
N LYS A 139 6.90 2.69 -3.78
CA LYS A 139 7.00 1.65 -2.73
C LYS A 139 6.45 0.30 -3.20
N TYR A 140 5.33 0.28 -3.92
CA TYR A 140 4.72 -0.99 -4.34
C TYR A 140 5.56 -1.70 -5.41
N SER A 141 6.15 -0.97 -6.36
CA SER A 141 6.93 -1.59 -7.45
C SER A 141 8.24 -2.14 -6.94
N VAL A 142 8.90 -1.45 -6.00
CA VAL A 142 10.08 -1.99 -5.30
C VAL A 142 9.76 -3.28 -4.55
N ILE A 143 8.66 -3.33 -3.79
CA ILE A 143 8.27 -4.57 -3.10
C ILE A 143 7.92 -5.67 -4.11
N ALA A 144 7.18 -5.33 -5.17
CA ALA A 144 6.75 -6.29 -6.19
C ALA A 144 7.91 -6.91 -6.96
N THR A 145 8.94 -6.16 -7.34
CA THR A 145 10.15 -6.71 -8.02
C THR A 145 10.83 -7.76 -7.16
N HIS A 146 10.98 -7.50 -5.86
CA HIS A 146 11.61 -8.46 -4.94
C HIS A 146 10.74 -9.72 -4.75
N ILE A 147 9.41 -9.58 -4.64
CA ILE A 147 8.51 -10.74 -4.59
C ILE A 147 8.62 -11.56 -5.87
N LEU A 148 8.54 -10.93 -7.05
CA LEU A 148 8.63 -11.61 -8.34
C LEU A 148 9.95 -12.38 -8.45
N LEU A 149 11.07 -11.76 -8.07
CA LEU A 149 12.38 -12.41 -8.00
C LEU A 149 12.35 -13.63 -7.08
N LEU A 150 11.89 -13.49 -5.83
CA LEU A 150 11.83 -14.61 -4.88
C LEU A 150 10.90 -15.73 -5.36
N LEU A 151 9.84 -15.39 -6.10
CA LEU A 151 8.95 -16.37 -6.70
C LEU A 151 9.63 -17.18 -7.82
N THR A 152 10.58 -16.62 -8.58
CA THR A 152 11.37 -17.37 -9.57
C THR A 152 12.15 -18.54 -8.94
N LEU A 153 12.58 -18.34 -7.68
CA LEU A 153 13.37 -19.26 -6.87
C LEU A 153 12.49 -20.22 -6.06
N SER A 154 11.17 -20.01 -6.06
CA SER A 154 10.20 -20.82 -5.34
C SER A 154 9.60 -21.95 -6.18
N ARG A 155 8.79 -22.79 -5.52
CA ARG A 155 7.94 -23.82 -6.15
C ARG A 155 6.48 -23.36 -6.33
N CYS A 156 6.24 -22.05 -6.49
CA CYS A 156 4.91 -21.44 -6.64
C CYS A 156 4.10 -21.92 -7.87
N GLY A 157 4.74 -22.62 -8.81
CA GLY A 157 4.12 -23.23 -9.98
C GLY A 157 3.78 -24.71 -9.83
N ASP A 158 3.97 -25.32 -8.65
CA ASP A 158 3.66 -26.74 -8.44
C ASP A 158 2.22 -26.98 -7.94
N VAL A 159 1.51 -25.92 -7.55
CA VAL A 159 0.09 -25.94 -7.17
C VAL A 159 -0.63 -24.71 -7.77
N PHE A 160 -1.95 -24.84 -8.01
CA PHE A 160 -2.80 -23.80 -8.60
C PHE A 160 -2.26 -23.19 -9.91
N SER A 161 -1.67 -24.03 -10.76
CA SER A 161 -1.01 -23.62 -11.98
C SER A 161 -1.37 -24.54 -13.14
N VAL A 162 -1.31 -24.01 -14.36
CA VAL A 162 -1.38 -24.79 -15.60
C VAL A 162 -0.24 -25.81 -15.65
N ASP A 163 0.96 -25.46 -15.18
CA ASP A 163 2.11 -26.37 -15.13
C ASP A 163 1.84 -27.62 -14.27
N ALA A 164 1.24 -27.44 -13.09
CA ALA A 164 0.90 -28.54 -12.19
C ALA A 164 -0.20 -29.43 -12.76
N TRP A 165 -1.18 -28.82 -13.41
CA TRP A 165 -2.24 -29.53 -14.13
C TRP A 165 -1.67 -30.37 -15.27
N LEU A 166 -0.81 -29.79 -16.12
CA LEU A 166 -0.19 -30.48 -17.26
C LEU A 166 0.78 -31.60 -16.84
N LYS A 167 1.50 -31.41 -15.73
CA LYS A 167 2.36 -32.46 -15.14
C LYS A 167 1.55 -33.55 -14.44
N ARG A 168 0.25 -33.33 -14.21
CA ARG A 168 -0.61 -34.16 -13.35
C ARG A 168 -0.02 -34.34 -11.94
N THR A 169 0.78 -33.38 -11.51
CA THR A 169 1.25 -33.27 -10.12
C THR A 169 0.18 -32.64 -9.25
N ALA A 170 -0.76 -31.92 -9.86
CA ALA A 170 -2.01 -31.55 -9.24
C ALA A 170 -3.12 -32.55 -9.65
N PRO A 171 -3.96 -33.00 -8.71
CA PRO A 171 -5.15 -33.79 -9.02
C PRO A 171 -6.14 -33.04 -9.91
N ALA A 172 -7.00 -33.80 -10.60
CA ALA A 172 -8.10 -33.25 -11.40
C ALA A 172 -9.13 -32.44 -10.58
N ASN A 173 -9.12 -32.52 -9.24
CA ASN A 173 -10.02 -31.75 -8.39
C ASN A 173 -9.37 -31.37 -7.03
N PRO A 174 -8.85 -30.14 -6.87
CA PRO A 174 -8.19 -29.68 -5.64
C PRO A 174 -9.13 -29.62 -4.41
N TRP A 175 -10.44 -29.58 -4.63
CA TRP A 175 -11.45 -29.31 -3.58
C TRP A 175 -12.13 -30.58 -3.06
N LEU A 176 -11.94 -31.72 -3.72
CA LEU A 176 -12.48 -33.02 -3.34
C LEU A 176 -11.36 -33.95 -2.84
N GLY A 177 -11.11 -33.93 -1.52
CA GLY A 177 -10.56 -35.09 -0.81
C GLY A 177 -9.05 -35.19 -0.63
N TRP A 178 -8.26 -34.13 -0.84
CA TRP A 178 -6.82 -34.16 -0.59
C TRP A 178 -6.49 -33.96 0.88
N THR A 179 -5.55 -34.74 1.36
CA THR A 179 -4.80 -34.45 2.58
C THR A 179 -3.62 -33.55 2.21
N ILE A 180 -3.19 -32.66 3.10
CA ILE A 180 -2.08 -31.72 2.78
C ILE A 180 -0.76 -32.47 2.56
N GLU A 181 -0.66 -33.64 3.17
CA GLU A 181 0.41 -34.60 3.09
C GLU A 181 0.67 -35.04 1.63
N ASP A 182 -0.35 -34.99 0.77
CA ASP A 182 -0.25 -35.34 -0.64
C ASP A 182 0.35 -34.22 -1.51
N LEU A 183 0.41 -32.98 -1.00
CA LEU A 183 0.88 -31.83 -1.76
C LEU A 183 2.39 -31.85 -1.97
N PRO A 184 2.89 -31.36 -3.13
CA PRO A 184 4.31 -31.30 -3.39
C PRO A 184 4.99 -30.43 -2.34
N GLN A 185 6.04 -30.95 -1.70
CA GLN A 185 6.78 -30.23 -0.67
C GLN A 185 8.00 -29.51 -1.24
N GLY A 186 8.28 -28.31 -0.76
CA GLY A 186 9.42 -27.48 -1.18
C GLY A 186 10.15 -26.87 0.00
N TYR A 187 11.42 -26.51 -0.21
CA TYR A 187 12.17 -25.74 0.79
C TYR A 187 11.51 -24.38 1.02
N ALA A 188 11.29 -24.03 2.29
CA ALA A 188 10.59 -22.82 2.70
C ALA A 188 11.37 -21.51 2.47
N TRP A 189 12.67 -21.56 2.17
CA TRP A 189 13.53 -20.37 2.21
C TRP A 189 13.04 -19.19 1.34
N PRO A 190 12.51 -19.34 0.10
CA PRO A 190 12.05 -18.18 -0.67
C PRO A 190 10.84 -17.53 -0.02
N ARG A 191 9.96 -18.36 0.56
CA ARG A 191 8.80 -17.92 1.35
C ARG A 191 9.25 -17.18 2.61
N ARG A 192 10.27 -17.69 3.33
CA ARG A 192 10.85 -17.01 4.50
C ARG A 192 11.48 -15.68 4.12
N CYS A 193 12.16 -15.59 2.98
CA CYS A 193 12.68 -14.31 2.47
C CYS A 193 11.58 -13.28 2.22
N ILE A 194 10.42 -13.68 1.65
CA ILE A 194 9.27 -12.77 1.49
C ILE A 194 8.76 -12.27 2.85
N GLN A 195 8.65 -13.17 3.84
CA GLN A 195 8.21 -12.83 5.21
C GLN A 195 9.17 -11.86 5.90
N ILE A 196 10.49 -12.12 5.81
CA ILE A 196 11.53 -11.24 6.38
C ILE A 196 11.50 -9.90 5.66
N MET A 197 11.49 -9.90 4.32
CA MET A 197 11.45 -8.68 3.53
C MET A 197 10.29 -7.77 3.92
N ILE A 198 9.06 -8.29 4.00
CA ILE A 198 7.91 -7.44 4.38
C ILE A 198 8.01 -6.97 5.83
N GLY A 199 8.52 -7.80 6.74
CA GLY A 199 8.79 -7.41 8.12
C GLY A 199 9.83 -6.28 8.20
N THR A 200 10.90 -6.35 7.43
CA THR A 200 11.94 -5.30 7.33
C THR A 200 11.39 -4.04 6.70
N VAL A 201 10.54 -4.14 5.66
CA VAL A 201 9.87 -2.99 5.05
C VAL A 201 9.01 -2.25 6.06
N TYR A 202 8.20 -2.96 6.87
CA TYR A 202 7.40 -2.31 7.91
C TYR A 202 8.25 -1.72 9.02
N PHE A 203 9.28 -2.44 9.47
CA PHE A 203 10.20 -1.90 10.46
C PHE A 203 10.88 -0.61 9.96
N GLY A 204 11.37 -0.60 8.72
CA GLY A 204 11.93 0.61 8.09
C GLY A 204 10.90 1.73 7.97
N ALA A 205 9.66 1.39 7.59
CA ALA A 205 8.57 2.37 7.54
C ALA A 205 8.28 2.99 8.91
N ALA A 206 8.30 2.20 9.99
CA ALA A 206 8.16 2.71 11.35
C ALA A 206 9.31 3.64 11.74
N VAL A 207 10.56 3.27 11.42
CA VAL A 207 11.73 4.12 11.67
C VAL A 207 11.56 5.47 10.98
N THR A 208 11.13 5.50 9.70
CA THR A 208 10.91 6.77 9.00
C THR A 208 9.79 7.62 9.62
N LYS A 209 8.71 6.99 10.09
CA LYS A 209 7.61 7.70 10.78
C LYS A 209 8.06 8.27 12.13
N ILE A 210 8.90 7.53 12.87
CA ILE A 210 9.42 8.00 14.16
C ILE A 210 10.26 9.28 13.99
N HIS A 211 11.00 9.40 12.88
CA HIS A 211 11.78 10.58 12.55
C HIS A 211 10.97 11.70 11.89
N THR A 212 9.64 11.56 11.80
CA THR A 212 8.74 12.54 11.18
C THR A 212 7.76 13.07 12.24
N PRO A 213 8.08 14.19 12.93
CA PRO A 213 7.24 14.71 14.02
C PRO A 213 5.77 14.93 13.62
N THR A 214 5.53 15.40 12.40
CA THR A 214 4.19 15.66 11.84
C THR A 214 3.36 14.40 11.60
N PHE A 215 3.97 13.21 11.66
CA PHE A 215 3.23 11.95 11.60
C PHE A 215 2.47 11.70 12.91
N PHE A 216 3.09 11.95 14.07
CA PHE A 216 2.46 11.71 15.37
C PHE A 216 1.47 12.80 15.79
N SER A 217 1.63 14.03 15.28
CA SER A 217 0.56 15.03 15.41
C SER A 217 -0.66 14.70 14.55
N GLY A 218 -0.54 13.77 13.60
CA GLY A 218 -1.60 13.40 12.66
C GLY A 218 -1.70 14.33 11.44
N ASP A 219 -0.99 15.46 11.42
CA ASP A 219 -1.11 16.47 10.37
C ASP A 219 -0.73 15.91 9.00
N GLN A 220 0.37 15.15 8.93
CA GLN A 220 0.82 14.56 7.67
C GLN A 220 -0.23 13.61 7.09
N LEU A 221 -0.87 12.80 7.96
CA LEU A 221 -1.86 11.83 7.52
C LEU A 221 -3.18 12.53 7.13
N GLN A 222 -3.60 13.55 7.88
CA GLN A 222 -4.74 14.40 7.55
C GLN A 222 -4.54 15.09 6.19
N TRP A 223 -3.36 15.63 5.96
CA TRP A 223 -2.98 16.26 4.69
C TRP A 223 -3.05 15.28 3.51
N TRP A 224 -2.52 14.06 3.66
CA TRP A 224 -2.62 13.05 2.61
C TRP A 224 -4.06 12.60 2.32
N MET A 225 -4.93 12.62 3.33
CA MET A 225 -6.37 12.34 3.13
C MET A 225 -7.10 13.45 2.37
N LEU A 226 -6.62 14.71 2.46
CA LEU A 226 -7.25 15.88 1.84
C LEU A 226 -6.71 16.23 0.45
N THR A 227 -5.46 15.86 0.15
CA THR A 227 -4.80 16.24 -1.12
C THR A 227 -5.11 15.35 -2.30
N GLU A 228 -5.76 14.20 -2.07
CA GLU A 228 -6.19 13.27 -3.12
C GLU A 228 -5.06 12.84 -4.08
N LEU A 229 -3.80 12.88 -3.62
CA LEU A 229 -2.61 12.67 -4.45
C LEU A 229 -2.59 11.33 -5.20
N ASN A 230 -3.29 10.32 -4.70
CA ASN A 230 -3.36 9.00 -5.32
C ASN A 230 -4.70 8.77 -6.02
N TYR A 231 -5.78 8.78 -5.25
CA TYR A 231 -7.14 8.62 -5.73
C TYR A 231 -8.10 9.23 -4.71
N GLU A 232 -9.11 9.96 -5.20
CA GLU A 232 -10.13 10.55 -4.37
C GLU A 232 -10.97 9.48 -3.66
N HIS A 233 -11.10 9.57 -2.33
CA HIS A 233 -11.98 8.69 -1.59
C HIS A 233 -12.67 9.42 -0.43
N PRO A 234 -14.02 9.38 -0.34
CA PRO A 234 -14.78 10.18 0.62
C PRO A 234 -14.51 9.81 2.08
N VAL A 235 -14.07 8.57 2.34
CA VAL A 235 -13.73 8.12 3.69
C VAL A 235 -12.49 8.82 4.21
N GLY A 236 -11.51 9.14 3.36
CA GLY A 236 -10.33 9.93 3.74
C GLY A 236 -10.74 11.34 4.18
N ALA A 237 -11.49 12.04 3.33
CA ALA A 237 -12.02 13.37 3.64
C ALA A 237 -12.86 13.38 4.93
N PHE A 238 -13.72 12.37 5.13
CA PHE A 238 -14.52 12.23 6.35
C PHE A 238 -13.65 12.04 7.60
N ILE A 239 -12.69 11.11 7.58
CA ILE A 239 -11.81 10.84 8.74
C ILE A 239 -10.91 12.04 9.04
N SER A 240 -10.54 12.83 8.03
CA SER A 240 -9.76 14.07 8.20
C SER A 240 -10.44 15.11 9.11
N MET A 241 -11.76 15.01 9.31
CA MET A 241 -12.52 15.86 10.23
C MET A 241 -12.42 15.42 11.71
N TYR A 242 -11.74 14.31 11.99
CA TYR A 242 -11.57 13.75 13.34
C TYR A 242 -10.08 13.55 13.70
N PRO A 243 -9.31 14.63 13.91
CA PRO A 243 -7.86 14.54 14.04
C PRO A 243 -7.37 13.69 15.23
N ALA A 244 -8.12 13.66 16.33
CA ALA A 244 -7.80 12.79 17.46
C ALA A 244 -7.79 11.30 17.07
N VAL A 245 -8.69 10.88 16.17
CA VAL A 245 -8.72 9.51 15.64
C VAL A 245 -7.46 9.25 14.79
N ILE A 246 -7.06 10.23 13.97
CA ILE A 246 -5.87 10.15 13.12
C ILE A 246 -4.60 9.97 13.96
N VAL A 247 -4.44 10.74 15.04
CA VAL A 247 -3.32 10.59 15.98
C VAL A 247 -3.26 9.17 16.53
N VAL A 248 -4.39 8.65 17.04
CA VAL A 248 -4.47 7.27 17.55
C VAL A 248 -4.10 6.25 16.48
N MET A 249 -4.58 6.42 15.25
CA MET A 249 -4.23 5.57 14.10
C MET A 249 -2.73 5.61 13.80
N CYS A 250 -2.09 6.78 13.86
CA CYS A 250 -0.65 6.94 13.67
C CYS A 250 0.16 6.14 14.69
N TYR A 251 -0.18 6.23 15.98
CA TYR A 251 0.48 5.44 17.02
C TYR A 251 0.26 3.93 16.85
N ILE A 252 -0.98 3.51 16.58
CA ILE A 252 -1.30 2.09 16.31
C ILE A 252 -0.49 1.57 15.12
N ALA A 253 -0.39 2.35 14.04
CA ALA A 253 0.37 2.00 12.85
C ALA A 253 1.85 1.74 13.18
N VAL A 254 2.50 2.67 13.89
CA VAL A 254 3.92 2.54 14.26
C VAL A 254 4.15 1.34 15.18
N ILE A 255 3.31 1.17 16.22
CA ILE A 255 3.43 0.03 17.14
C ILE A 255 3.27 -1.28 16.38
N TRP A 256 2.25 -1.38 15.52
CA TRP A 256 2.02 -2.57 14.71
C TRP A 256 3.21 -2.85 13.77
N GLU A 257 3.73 -1.84 13.06
CA GLU A 257 4.83 -1.98 12.12
C GLU A 257 6.13 -2.49 12.79
N ILE A 258 6.48 -1.98 13.97
CA ILE A 258 7.66 -2.42 14.73
C ILE A 258 7.45 -3.86 15.23
N MET A 259 6.27 -4.15 15.79
CA MET A 259 5.99 -5.45 16.39
C MET A 259 5.77 -6.56 15.35
N PHE A 260 5.39 -6.21 14.11
CA PHE A 260 5.07 -7.18 13.05
C PHE A 260 6.23 -8.15 12.77
N ILE A 261 7.46 -7.65 12.67
CA ILE A 261 8.64 -8.48 12.36
C ILE A 261 8.92 -9.54 13.42
N VAL A 262 8.42 -9.37 14.66
CA VAL A 262 8.62 -10.32 15.76
C VAL A 262 7.39 -11.19 16.01
N LEU A 263 6.18 -10.65 15.82
CA LEU A 263 4.94 -11.33 16.24
C LEU A 263 4.19 -12.03 15.10
N ALA A 264 4.52 -11.77 13.83
CA ALA A 264 3.83 -12.35 12.68
C ALA A 264 4.18 -13.82 12.36
N TRP A 265 4.95 -14.53 13.20
CA TRP A 265 5.52 -15.83 12.82
C TRP A 265 4.63 -17.05 13.09
N ARG A 266 4.01 -17.14 14.28
CA ARG A 266 3.29 -18.35 14.72
C ARG A 266 2.15 -18.08 15.69
N GLY A 267 1.24 -19.05 15.79
CA GLY A 267 0.17 -19.08 16.79
C GLY A 267 -0.86 -17.95 16.66
N VAL A 268 -1.48 -17.60 17.79
CA VAL A 268 -2.49 -16.53 17.89
C VAL A 268 -1.92 -15.14 17.57
N PRO A 269 -0.72 -14.74 18.04
CA PRO A 269 -0.15 -13.43 17.70
C PRO A 269 -0.02 -13.21 16.20
N ARG A 270 0.41 -14.24 15.44
CA ARG A 270 0.45 -14.18 13.98
C ARG A 270 -0.91 -13.82 13.39
N MET A 271 -1.96 -14.52 13.80
CA MET A 271 -3.31 -14.29 13.25
C MET A 271 -3.79 -12.88 13.54
N ILE A 272 -3.55 -12.38 14.76
CA ILE A 272 -3.88 -11.00 15.14
C ILE A 272 -3.10 -10.01 14.26
N PHE A 273 -1.78 -10.15 14.15
CA PHE A 273 -0.94 -9.20 13.42
C PHE A 273 -1.16 -9.21 11.91
N LEU A 274 -1.43 -10.37 11.31
CA LEU A 274 -1.82 -10.45 9.90
C LEU A 274 -3.20 -9.84 9.66
N THR A 275 -4.16 -10.06 10.56
CA THR A 275 -5.50 -9.46 10.46
C THR A 275 -5.44 -7.95 10.59
N LEU A 276 -4.70 -7.43 11.59
CA LEU A 276 -4.43 -6.01 11.73
C LEU A 276 -3.72 -5.46 10.48
N GLY A 277 -2.78 -6.20 9.90
CA GLY A 277 -2.13 -5.81 8.65
C GLY A 277 -3.07 -5.74 7.46
N VAL A 278 -4.05 -6.64 7.36
CA VAL A 278 -5.09 -6.60 6.32
C VAL A 278 -5.98 -5.38 6.52
N ILE A 279 -6.45 -5.15 7.75
CA ILE A 279 -7.28 -3.99 8.10
C ILE A 279 -6.52 -2.69 7.83
N PHE A 280 -5.25 -2.62 8.22
CA PHE A 280 -4.39 -1.45 8.02
C PHE A 280 -4.28 -1.10 6.54
N HIS A 281 -3.92 -2.06 5.68
CA HIS A 281 -3.77 -1.76 4.25
C HIS A 281 -5.11 -1.52 3.55
N ALA A 282 -6.18 -2.20 3.96
CA ALA A 282 -7.53 -1.87 3.50
C ALA A 282 -7.93 -0.45 3.92
N ALA A 283 -7.60 -0.02 5.14
CA ALA A 283 -7.83 1.35 5.58
C ALA A 283 -7.05 2.32 4.67
N THR A 284 -5.76 2.08 4.39
CA THR A 284 -5.00 2.97 3.50
C THR A 284 -5.53 3.00 2.06
N PHE A 285 -6.17 1.93 1.59
CA PHE A 285 -6.88 1.93 0.30
C PHE A 285 -8.03 2.96 0.33
N PHE A 286 -8.88 2.87 1.35
CA PHE A 286 -10.07 3.71 1.47
C PHE A 286 -9.79 5.12 2.01
N THR A 287 -8.70 5.36 2.72
CA THR A 287 -8.41 6.69 3.30
C THR A 287 -7.40 7.49 2.50
N LEU A 288 -6.44 6.82 1.83
CA LEU A 288 -5.35 7.48 1.12
C LEU A 288 -5.37 7.24 -0.39
N GLY A 289 -6.35 6.47 -0.89
CA GLY A 289 -6.47 6.14 -2.31
C GLY A 289 -5.32 5.28 -2.84
N LEU A 290 -4.61 4.54 -1.98
CA LEU A 290 -3.50 3.69 -2.40
C LEU A 290 -4.04 2.44 -3.11
N LEU A 291 -4.30 2.50 -4.42
CA LEU A 291 -4.93 1.39 -5.14
C LEU A 291 -4.00 0.18 -5.31
N SER A 292 -2.73 0.42 -5.61
CA SER A 292 -1.77 -0.64 -5.99
C SER A 292 -1.01 -1.23 -4.80
N PHE A 293 -0.78 -0.44 -3.75
CA PHE A 293 0.08 -0.84 -2.62
C PHE A 293 -0.56 -1.93 -1.71
N PRO A 294 -1.83 -1.81 -1.27
CA PRO A 294 -2.51 -2.82 -0.45
C PRO A 294 -2.55 -4.22 -1.08
N PRO A 295 -2.89 -4.40 -2.37
CA PRO A 295 -2.85 -5.72 -2.99
C PRO A 295 -1.45 -6.36 -3.02
N VAL A 296 -0.38 -5.57 -3.19
CA VAL A 296 1.00 -6.07 -3.08
C VAL A 296 1.28 -6.55 -1.65
N CYS A 297 0.88 -5.79 -0.64
CA CYS A 297 1.02 -6.19 0.76
C CYS A 297 0.20 -7.46 1.09
N PHE A 298 -1.01 -7.59 0.55
CA PHE A 298 -1.81 -8.80 0.68
C PHE A 298 -1.11 -10.02 0.06
N ALA A 299 -0.44 -9.84 -1.08
CA ALA A 299 0.39 -10.91 -1.67
C ALA A 299 1.52 -11.35 -0.71
N CYS A 300 2.19 -10.41 -0.02
CA CYS A 300 3.16 -10.76 1.02
C CYS A 300 2.53 -11.54 2.18
N TYR A 301 1.33 -11.16 2.63
CA TYR A 301 0.65 -11.87 3.73
C TYR A 301 0.30 -13.31 3.40
N LEU A 302 0.01 -13.61 2.14
CA LEU A 302 -0.21 -14.99 1.69
C LEU A 302 1.04 -15.86 1.89
N ALA A 303 2.24 -15.28 1.91
CA ALA A 303 3.45 -16.02 2.29
C ALA A 303 3.45 -16.47 3.76
N PHE A 304 2.64 -15.90 4.66
CA PHE A 304 2.51 -16.37 6.05
C PHE A 304 1.55 -17.54 6.23
N MET A 305 0.73 -17.86 5.20
CA MET A 305 -0.27 -18.91 5.27
C MET A 305 0.34 -20.30 5.39
N ASN A 306 0.02 -21.04 6.45
CA ASN A 306 0.48 -22.41 6.65
C ASN A 306 -0.57 -23.45 6.26
N ASP A 307 -0.23 -24.72 6.46
CA ASP A 307 -1.08 -25.85 6.16
C ASP A 307 -2.40 -25.86 6.97
N ASN A 308 -2.36 -25.42 8.22
CA ASN A 308 -3.57 -25.31 9.04
C ASN A 308 -4.53 -24.24 8.49
N ASP A 309 -3.98 -23.10 8.05
CA ASP A 309 -4.74 -22.02 7.45
C ASP A 309 -5.38 -22.49 6.13
N ALA A 310 -4.64 -23.23 5.31
CA ALA A 310 -5.15 -23.83 4.08
C ALA A 310 -6.26 -24.87 4.34
N ARG A 311 -6.08 -25.75 5.35
CA ARG A 311 -7.14 -26.70 5.79
C ARG A 311 -8.39 -25.98 6.23
N TRP A 312 -8.24 -24.91 7.02
CA TRP A 312 -9.34 -24.09 7.51
C TRP A 312 -10.08 -23.40 6.37
N LEU A 313 -9.36 -22.78 5.43
CA LEU A 313 -9.97 -22.16 4.24
C LEU A 313 -10.71 -23.19 3.38
N ALA A 314 -10.12 -24.35 3.15
CA ALA A 314 -10.74 -25.40 2.34
C ALA A 314 -12.00 -25.96 3.02
N SER A 315 -12.00 -26.15 4.34
CA SER A 315 -13.17 -26.64 5.08
C SER A 315 -14.31 -25.61 5.09
N HIS A 316 -14.00 -24.33 5.30
CA HIS A 316 -14.97 -23.23 5.23
C HIS A 316 -15.52 -23.07 3.82
N GLY A 317 -14.68 -23.10 2.78
CA GLY A 317 -15.12 -23.06 1.40
C GLY A 317 -16.09 -24.20 1.05
N ARG A 318 -15.81 -25.43 1.51
CA ARG A 318 -16.74 -26.57 1.37
C ARG A 318 -18.05 -26.37 2.12
N TRP A 319 -18.03 -25.70 3.27
CA TRP A 319 -19.25 -25.38 4.02
C TRP A 319 -20.08 -24.32 3.30
N ILE A 320 -19.46 -23.22 2.85
CA ILE A 320 -20.12 -22.15 2.08
C ILE A 320 -20.74 -22.72 0.80
N MET A 321 -19.97 -23.48 0.02
CA MET A 321 -20.46 -24.09 -1.23
C MET A 321 -21.66 -25.01 -1.01
N ARG A 322 -21.70 -25.73 0.12
CA ARG A 322 -22.84 -26.57 0.50
C ARG A 322 -24.04 -25.73 0.95
N LYS A 323 -23.81 -24.74 1.82
CA LYS A 323 -24.87 -23.89 2.38
C LYS A 323 -25.61 -23.09 1.32
N PHE A 324 -24.88 -22.46 0.40
CA PHE A 324 -25.47 -21.63 -0.64
C PHE A 324 -25.86 -22.41 -1.91
N HIS A 325 -25.79 -23.74 -1.91
CA HIS A 325 -26.06 -24.57 -3.09
C HIS A 325 -25.30 -24.11 -4.34
N LEU A 326 -24.17 -23.39 -4.17
CA LEU A 326 -23.33 -22.87 -5.26
C LEU A 326 -22.84 -24.00 -6.16
N ARG A 327 -22.71 -25.21 -5.61
CA ARG A 327 -22.42 -26.42 -6.40
C ARG A 327 -23.45 -26.65 -7.51
N ASN A 328 -24.73 -26.40 -7.27
CA ASN A 328 -25.78 -26.58 -8.27
C ASN A 328 -25.77 -25.48 -9.33
N TRP A 329 -25.26 -24.29 -9.00
CA TRP A 329 -25.06 -23.17 -9.93
C TRP A 329 -23.79 -23.32 -10.78
N ILE A 330 -22.70 -23.84 -10.19
CA ILE A 330 -21.41 -24.03 -10.86
C ILE A 330 -21.35 -25.38 -11.62
N ALA A 331 -22.12 -26.38 -11.21
CA ALA A 331 -22.24 -27.66 -11.90
C ALA A 331 -22.62 -27.52 -13.39
N PRO A 332 -23.62 -26.72 -13.81
CA PRO A 332 -23.93 -26.54 -15.23
C PRO A 332 -22.82 -25.78 -15.98
N LEU A 333 -22.12 -24.84 -15.34
CA LEU A 333 -20.96 -24.16 -15.93
C LEU A 333 -19.82 -25.16 -16.20
N SER A 334 -19.49 -26.00 -15.21
CA SER A 334 -18.46 -27.05 -15.37
C SER A 334 -18.91 -28.22 -16.26
N ALA A 335 -20.21 -28.44 -16.43
CA ALA A 335 -20.78 -29.41 -17.34
C ALA A 335 -20.96 -28.90 -18.79
N SER A 336 -20.80 -27.59 -19.02
CA SER A 336 -20.87 -26.99 -20.37
C SER A 336 -19.79 -27.59 -21.29
N ALA A 337 -20.14 -27.82 -22.55
CA ALA A 337 -19.26 -28.46 -23.52
C ALA A 337 -17.91 -27.72 -23.71
N ALA A 338 -17.87 -26.40 -23.50
CA ALA A 338 -16.65 -25.60 -23.53
C ALA A 338 -15.72 -25.90 -22.35
N ILE A 339 -16.27 -26.06 -21.14
CA ILE A 339 -15.47 -26.49 -19.98
C ILE A 339 -15.15 -27.97 -20.08
N LYS A 340 -15.97 -28.86 -20.67
CA LYS A 340 -15.56 -30.24 -20.99
C LYS A 340 -14.51 -30.34 -22.10
N ALA A 341 -14.47 -29.38 -23.03
CA ALA A 341 -13.42 -29.28 -24.05
C ALA A 341 -12.09 -28.75 -23.47
N LEU A 342 -12.15 -27.89 -22.45
CA LEU A 342 -10.98 -27.38 -21.71
C LEU A 342 -10.53 -28.33 -20.58
N SER A 343 -11.49 -28.89 -19.85
CA SER A 343 -11.35 -30.01 -18.94
C SER A 343 -11.33 -31.27 -19.80
N PHE A 344 -10.21 -31.48 -20.50
CA PHE A 344 -9.89 -32.75 -21.10
C PHE A 344 -9.98 -33.84 -20.01
N GLN A 345 -11.17 -34.39 -19.79
CA GLN A 345 -11.35 -35.76 -19.35
C GLN A 345 -10.83 -36.60 -20.51
N THR A 346 -9.49 -36.61 -20.65
CA THR A 346 -8.82 -37.47 -21.59
C THR A 346 -9.27 -38.89 -21.22
N PRO A 347 -10.03 -39.60 -22.07
CA PRO A 347 -10.26 -41.03 -21.87
C PRO A 347 -8.88 -41.64 -21.73
N GLN A 348 -8.56 -42.27 -20.58
CA GLN A 348 -7.22 -42.73 -20.17
C GLN A 348 -6.24 -42.83 -21.34
N ILE A 349 -5.66 -41.70 -21.79
CA ILE A 349 -4.79 -41.74 -22.97
C ILE A 349 -3.54 -42.42 -22.42
N PRO A 350 -3.18 -43.61 -22.93
CA PRO A 350 -2.04 -44.37 -22.44
C PRO A 350 -0.86 -43.42 -22.36
N LYS A 351 -0.20 -43.34 -21.20
CA LYS A 351 0.95 -42.46 -20.94
C LYS A 351 1.83 -42.50 -22.19
N PRO A 352 1.82 -41.47 -23.06
CA PRO A 352 2.66 -41.55 -24.24
C PRO A 352 4.09 -41.59 -23.70
N GLN A 353 4.78 -42.70 -23.93
CA GLN A 353 6.19 -42.90 -23.58
C GLN A 353 7.12 -41.95 -24.37
N THR A 354 6.56 -40.96 -25.07
CA THR A 354 7.30 -39.83 -25.61
C THR A 354 8.09 -39.20 -24.47
N THR A 355 9.41 -39.34 -24.58
CA THR A 355 10.43 -38.84 -23.68
C THR A 355 10.09 -37.43 -23.20
N GLY A 356 10.23 -37.17 -21.89
CA GLY A 356 9.80 -35.91 -21.26
C GLY A 356 10.37 -34.65 -21.91
N TYR A 357 11.50 -34.77 -22.61
CA TYR A 357 12.17 -33.70 -23.34
C TYR A 357 11.34 -33.11 -24.49
N ALA A 358 10.73 -33.94 -25.34
CA ALA A 358 9.95 -33.47 -26.50
C ALA A 358 8.73 -32.64 -26.07
N ARG A 359 8.07 -33.05 -24.97
CA ARG A 359 6.94 -32.30 -24.39
C ARG A 359 7.39 -30.94 -23.85
N VAL A 360 8.54 -30.90 -23.15
CA VAL A 360 9.09 -29.64 -22.61
C VAL A 360 9.44 -28.68 -23.73
N LEU A 361 10.10 -29.16 -24.79
CA LEU A 361 10.43 -28.37 -25.97
C LEU A 361 9.17 -27.82 -26.65
N ARG A 362 8.17 -28.66 -26.90
CA ARG A 362 6.90 -28.24 -27.53
C ARG A 362 6.21 -27.13 -26.74
N GLN A 363 6.10 -27.29 -25.42
CA GLN A 363 5.44 -26.27 -24.58
C GLN A 363 6.25 -24.97 -24.50
N THR A 364 7.58 -25.05 -24.52
CA THR A 364 8.45 -23.86 -24.50
C THR A 364 8.39 -23.15 -25.85
N GLY A 365 8.41 -23.90 -26.95
CA GLY A 365 8.21 -23.37 -28.30
C GLY A 365 6.84 -22.72 -28.46
N LEU A 366 5.78 -23.32 -27.93
CA LEU A 366 4.44 -22.71 -27.94
C LEU A 366 4.40 -21.40 -27.15
N TRP A 367 4.96 -21.38 -25.94
CA TRP A 367 5.04 -20.15 -25.13
C TRP A 367 5.85 -19.06 -25.85
N GLY A 368 6.99 -19.44 -26.46
CA GLY A 368 7.82 -18.52 -27.25
C GLY A 368 7.11 -17.99 -28.50
N ALA A 369 6.35 -18.84 -29.20
CA ALA A 369 5.54 -18.42 -30.34
C ALA A 369 4.42 -17.45 -29.92
N CYS A 370 3.71 -17.73 -28.82
CA CYS A 370 2.71 -16.79 -28.28
C CYS A 370 3.35 -15.45 -27.88
N CYS A 371 4.52 -15.49 -27.26
CA CYS A 371 5.31 -14.32 -26.90
C CYS A 371 5.66 -13.47 -28.14
N ALA A 372 6.18 -14.10 -29.20
CA ALA A 372 6.48 -13.42 -30.47
C ALA A 372 5.21 -12.84 -31.13
N CYS A 373 4.11 -13.59 -31.17
CA CYS A 373 2.84 -13.11 -31.69
C CYS A 373 2.34 -11.89 -30.93
N LEU A 374 2.39 -11.90 -29.59
CA LEU A 374 1.95 -10.77 -28.77
C LEU A 374 2.87 -9.57 -28.88
N ALA A 375 4.18 -9.77 -29.06
CA ALA A 375 5.11 -8.69 -29.36
C ALA A 375 4.73 -8.01 -30.68
N LEU A 376 4.50 -8.79 -31.74
CA LEU A 376 4.06 -8.28 -33.04
C LEU A 376 2.69 -7.58 -32.95
N MET A 377 1.73 -8.15 -32.22
CA MET A 377 0.44 -7.51 -31.97
C MET A 377 0.58 -6.20 -31.21
N GLY A 378 1.48 -6.13 -30.23
CA GLY A 378 1.78 -4.92 -29.48
C GLY A 378 2.30 -3.81 -30.39
N VAL A 379 3.27 -4.13 -31.26
CA VAL A 379 3.78 -3.20 -32.28
C VAL A 379 2.68 -2.79 -33.25
N ALA A 380 1.91 -3.74 -33.77
CA ALA A 380 0.83 -3.47 -34.71
C ALA A 380 -0.24 -2.56 -34.08
N THR A 381 -0.55 -2.77 -32.80
CA THR A 381 -1.52 -1.94 -32.05
C THR A 381 -0.98 -0.52 -31.87
N GLU A 382 0.28 -0.37 -31.46
CA GLU A 382 0.93 0.94 -31.36
C GLU A 382 0.97 1.65 -32.72
N TYR A 383 1.25 0.91 -33.79
CA TYR A 383 1.25 1.41 -35.16
C TYR A 383 -0.14 1.86 -35.63
N GLN A 384 -1.20 1.15 -35.25
CA GLN A 384 -2.58 1.52 -35.60
C GLN A 384 -3.09 2.71 -34.80
N VAL A 385 -2.68 2.83 -33.53
CA VAL A 385 -3.08 3.95 -32.67
C VAL A 385 -2.43 5.25 -33.15
N ASP A 386 -1.16 5.20 -33.58
CA ASP A 386 -0.36 6.31 -34.11
C ASP A 386 -0.72 7.69 -33.52
N ARG A 387 -0.68 7.78 -32.18
CA ARG A 387 -1.22 8.94 -31.43
C ARG A 387 -0.61 10.28 -31.84
N TYR A 388 0.60 10.24 -32.38
CA TYR A 388 1.38 11.40 -32.83
C TYR A 388 1.37 11.58 -34.35
N GLY A 389 0.65 10.71 -35.07
CA GLY A 389 0.57 10.76 -36.52
C GLY A 389 1.92 10.59 -37.21
N VAL A 390 2.90 9.93 -36.57
CA VAL A 390 4.28 9.81 -37.07
C VAL A 390 4.33 9.09 -38.41
N ARG A 391 3.34 8.23 -38.68
CA ARG A 391 3.27 7.40 -39.89
C ARG A 391 2.29 7.94 -40.94
N ARG A 392 1.75 9.13 -40.72
CA ARG A 392 0.89 9.79 -41.70
C ARG A 392 1.69 10.23 -42.92
N PRO A 393 1.09 10.22 -44.13
CA PRO A 393 1.75 10.76 -45.33
C PRO A 393 2.17 12.22 -45.18
N GLU A 394 1.43 12.99 -44.37
CA GLU A 394 1.70 14.41 -44.11
C GLU A 394 2.88 14.65 -43.14
N GLY A 395 3.43 13.58 -42.54
CA GLY A 395 4.43 13.64 -41.47
C GLY A 395 3.81 13.72 -40.06
N PRO A 396 4.65 13.77 -39.00
CA PRO A 396 4.21 13.85 -37.62
C PRO A 396 3.27 15.04 -37.39
N MET A 397 2.29 14.87 -36.49
CA MET A 397 1.41 15.98 -36.10
C MET A 397 2.24 17.14 -35.55
N VAL A 398 2.00 18.33 -36.08
CA VAL A 398 2.63 19.55 -35.61
C VAL A 398 1.96 19.96 -34.30
N LEU A 399 2.76 20.31 -33.29
CA LEU A 399 2.24 20.86 -32.05
C LEU A 399 1.50 22.17 -32.35
N GLU A 400 0.22 22.23 -31.98
CA GLU A 400 -0.52 23.48 -32.06
C GLU A 400 0.02 24.46 -31.03
N PRO A 401 0.29 25.72 -31.41
CA PRO A 401 0.66 26.75 -30.44
C PRO A 401 -0.40 26.84 -29.35
N MET A 402 0.02 26.74 -28.09
CA MET A 402 -0.88 26.97 -26.95
C MET A 402 -1.45 28.38 -27.04
N ASP A 403 -2.76 28.52 -26.80
CA ASP A 403 -3.42 29.82 -26.69
C ASP A 403 -2.64 30.72 -25.72
N GLN A 404 -2.28 31.93 -26.17
CA GLN A 404 -1.52 32.87 -25.35
C GLN A 404 -2.21 33.19 -24.02
N ALA A 405 -3.53 33.20 -23.96
CA ALA A 405 -4.27 33.40 -22.72
C ALA A 405 -4.04 32.24 -21.73
N VAL A 406 -4.01 31.00 -22.23
CA VAL A 406 -3.70 29.81 -21.43
C VAL A 406 -2.24 29.82 -20.99
N ALA A 407 -1.31 30.16 -21.88
CA ALA A 407 0.11 30.28 -21.55
C ALA A 407 0.33 31.36 -20.47
N ARG A 408 -0.30 32.54 -20.62
CA ARG A 408 -0.26 33.60 -19.60
C ARG A 408 -0.84 33.13 -18.27
N LYS A 409 -1.88 32.29 -18.27
CA LYS A 409 -2.43 31.69 -17.06
C LYS A 409 -1.43 30.76 -16.36
N PHE A 410 -0.74 29.89 -17.10
CA PHE A 410 0.30 29.01 -16.53
C PHE A 410 1.51 29.79 -15.99
N LEU A 411 1.85 30.92 -16.64
CA LEU A 411 2.95 31.78 -16.23
C LEU A 411 2.55 32.81 -15.16
N SER A 412 1.25 33.00 -14.92
CA SER A 412 0.78 33.93 -13.91
C SER A 412 1.14 33.43 -12.52
N PRO A 413 1.52 34.32 -11.58
CA PRO A 413 1.70 33.95 -10.19
C PRO A 413 0.45 33.23 -9.68
N ALA A 414 0.63 32.20 -8.86
CA ALA A 414 -0.49 31.54 -8.21
C ALA A 414 -1.38 32.60 -7.52
N PRO A 415 -2.70 32.57 -7.71
CA PRO A 415 -3.59 33.52 -7.06
C PRO A 415 -3.42 33.38 -5.55
N LYS A 416 -3.37 34.51 -4.85
CA LYS A 416 -3.37 34.49 -3.39
C LYS A 416 -4.65 33.82 -2.90
N PHE A 417 -4.52 32.85 -1.99
CA PHE A 417 -5.66 32.27 -1.31
C PHE A 417 -6.42 33.36 -0.54
N ARG A 418 -7.75 33.29 -0.54
CA ARG A 418 -8.55 34.14 0.35
C ARG A 418 -8.15 33.80 1.78
N GLU A 419 -8.13 34.79 2.69
CA GLU A 419 -7.76 34.53 4.08
C GLU A 419 -8.59 33.39 4.70
N VAL A 420 -9.89 33.32 4.39
CA VAL A 420 -10.77 32.25 4.88
C VAL A 420 -10.40 30.86 4.38
N ASP A 421 -9.84 30.74 3.17
CA ASP A 421 -9.46 29.43 2.58
C ASP A 421 -8.18 28.87 3.21
N LYS A 422 -7.45 29.67 4.00
CA LYS A 422 -6.27 29.22 4.74
C LYS A 422 -6.62 28.48 6.03
N PHE A 423 -7.90 28.46 6.41
CA PHE A 423 -8.38 27.82 7.64
C PHE A 423 -9.21 26.60 7.29
N PHE A 424 -8.81 25.44 7.82
CA PHE A 424 -9.59 24.21 7.72
C PHE A 424 -10.74 24.21 8.72
N ALA A 425 -10.44 24.51 9.98
CA ALA A 425 -11.40 24.47 11.08
C ALA A 425 -10.99 25.44 12.19
N ILE A 426 -12.00 25.96 12.91
CA ILE A 426 -11.80 26.76 14.11
C ILE A 426 -12.70 26.18 15.19
N ASP A 427 -12.05 25.58 16.19
CA ASP A 427 -12.70 24.86 17.27
C ASP A 427 -12.39 25.52 18.62
N VAL A 428 -13.32 25.39 19.57
CA VAL A 428 -13.24 25.98 20.90
C VAL A 428 -13.49 24.89 21.95
N GLY A 429 -12.63 24.79 22.96
CA GLY A 429 -12.67 23.70 23.95
C GLY A 429 -11.80 23.95 25.18
N THR A 430 -11.47 22.89 25.91
CA THR A 430 -10.70 23.00 27.19
C THR A 430 -9.49 22.09 27.29
N LEU A 431 -9.37 21.08 26.42
CA LEU A 431 -8.32 20.06 26.52
C LEU A 431 -7.69 19.77 25.17
N LEU A 432 -6.35 19.84 25.13
CA LEU A 432 -5.54 19.36 24.03
C LEU A 432 -5.03 17.94 24.32
N VAL A 433 -5.11 17.05 23.34
CA VAL A 433 -4.48 15.71 23.34
C VAL A 433 -3.62 15.62 22.09
N ALA A 434 -2.30 15.43 22.26
CA ALA A 434 -1.33 15.47 21.15
C ALA A 434 -1.48 16.75 20.29
N ASP A 435 -1.63 17.89 20.97
CA ASP A 435 -1.83 19.21 20.36
C ASP A 435 -3.12 19.34 19.51
N GLN A 436 -4.07 18.39 19.63
CA GLN A 436 -5.40 18.47 19.02
C GLN A 436 -6.46 18.75 20.07
N LEU A 437 -7.41 19.64 19.76
CA LEU A 437 -8.53 19.92 20.65
C LEU A 437 -9.45 18.70 20.76
N ALA A 438 -9.40 18.03 21.91
CA ALA A 438 -10.10 16.77 22.14
C ALA A 438 -11.53 16.99 22.69
N ILE A 439 -11.72 18.01 23.53
CA ILE A 439 -13.00 18.31 24.17
C ILE A 439 -13.47 19.67 23.67
N ARG A 440 -14.37 19.66 22.68
CA ARG A 440 -15.08 20.86 22.24
C ARG A 440 -16.16 21.22 23.26
N LYS A 441 -16.20 22.49 23.69
CA LYS A 441 -17.11 22.97 24.73
C LYS A 441 -17.63 24.36 24.36
N GLN A 442 -18.89 24.63 24.66
CA GLN A 442 -19.51 25.95 24.48
C GLN A 442 -19.84 26.66 25.80
N TYR A 443 -19.89 25.93 26.90
CA TYR A 443 -20.24 26.47 28.22
C TYR A 443 -19.03 26.38 29.13
N TYR A 444 -18.59 27.50 29.67
CA TYR A 444 -17.42 27.59 30.52
C TYR A 444 -17.79 28.09 31.91
N GLN A 445 -16.99 27.76 32.91
CA GLN A 445 -17.09 28.35 34.25
C GLN A 445 -15.98 29.39 34.42
N ILE A 446 -16.26 30.44 35.20
CA ILE A 446 -15.21 31.38 35.61
C ILE A 446 -14.09 30.59 36.31
N GLY A 447 -12.84 30.84 35.90
CA GLY A 447 -11.64 30.10 36.33
C GLY A 447 -11.22 28.96 35.40
N GLU A 448 -12.03 28.55 34.42
CA GLU A 448 -11.59 27.59 33.40
C GLU A 448 -10.67 28.25 32.35
N THR A 449 -9.82 27.45 31.71
CA THR A 449 -9.07 27.90 30.51
C THR A 449 -9.79 27.42 29.26
N MET A 450 -10.20 28.36 28.43
CA MET A 450 -10.72 28.11 27.09
C MET A 450 -9.57 28.08 26.09
N ILE A 451 -9.59 27.10 25.19
CA ILE A 451 -8.61 26.93 24.12
C ILE A 451 -9.34 27.12 22.80
N VAL A 452 -8.88 28.10 22.01
CA VAL A 452 -9.33 28.30 20.63
C VAL A 452 -8.24 27.79 19.71
N GLN A 453 -8.54 26.75 18.93
CA GLN A 453 -7.60 26.16 18.00
C GLN A 453 -8.02 26.47 16.56
N CYS A 454 -7.14 27.15 15.83
CA CYS A 454 -7.24 27.34 14.39
C CYS A 454 -6.43 26.25 13.69
N GLN A 455 -7.10 25.39 12.92
CA GLN A 455 -6.45 24.44 12.01
C GLN A 455 -6.25 25.11 10.66
N LEU A 456 -5.02 25.08 10.16
CA LEU A 456 -4.58 25.81 8.98
C LEU A 456 -4.35 24.84 7.81
N LEU A 457 -4.61 25.30 6.59
CA LEU A 457 -4.37 24.56 5.36
C LEU A 457 -3.05 25.02 4.73
N PRO A 458 -2.00 24.18 4.70
CA PRO A 458 -0.82 24.51 3.91
C PRO A 458 -1.15 24.41 2.40
N PRO A 459 -0.33 25.00 1.50
CA PRO A 459 0.64 26.03 1.83
C PRO A 459 -0.09 27.35 2.19
N HIS A 460 0.32 27.97 3.30
CA HIS A 460 -0.02 29.35 3.64
C HIS A 460 1.27 30.13 3.97
N GLU A 461 1.24 31.44 3.80
CA GLU A 461 2.33 32.32 4.22
C GLU A 461 2.44 32.42 5.76
N ASP A 462 3.45 33.11 6.26
CA ASP A 462 3.48 33.48 7.68
C ASP A 462 2.31 34.45 7.95
N MET A 463 1.41 34.06 8.84
CA MET A 463 0.17 34.80 9.12
C MET A 463 0.21 35.43 10.52
N TYR A 464 -0.38 36.61 10.62
CA TYR A 464 -0.70 37.25 11.89
C TYR A 464 -2.16 36.98 12.24
N LEU A 465 -2.39 36.20 13.29
CA LEU A 465 -3.71 35.78 13.71
C LEU A 465 -4.11 36.48 15.00
N GLU A 466 -5.31 37.04 15.01
CA GLU A 466 -5.90 37.67 16.19
C GLU A 466 -7.12 36.87 16.63
N CYS A 467 -7.23 36.62 17.94
CA CYS A 467 -8.41 36.06 18.58
C CYS A 467 -9.00 37.13 19.49
N LEU A 468 -10.22 37.55 19.21
CA LEU A 468 -10.96 38.56 19.98
C LEU A 468 -12.07 37.87 20.77
N ILE A 469 -12.24 38.25 22.03
CA ILE A 469 -13.46 37.95 22.81
C ILE A 469 -14.31 39.21 22.82
N LEU A 470 -15.58 39.07 22.45
CA LEU A 470 -16.58 40.13 22.49
C LEU A 470 -17.73 39.73 23.40
N ASN A 471 -18.23 40.69 24.17
CA ASN A 471 -19.44 40.52 24.97
C ASN A 471 -20.72 40.56 24.12
N GLU A 472 -21.88 40.49 24.76
CA GLU A 472 -23.18 40.48 24.10
C GLU A 472 -23.46 41.79 23.33
N GLU A 473 -22.92 42.92 23.81
CA GLU A 473 -22.99 44.23 23.16
C GLU A 473 -21.99 44.38 21.99
N GLY A 474 -21.13 43.39 21.76
CA GLY A 474 -20.09 43.43 20.73
C GLY A 474 -18.87 44.30 21.07
N GLN A 475 -18.68 44.64 22.35
CA GLN A 475 -17.47 45.30 22.84
C GLN A 475 -16.36 44.27 23.04
N ILE A 476 -15.13 44.64 22.70
CA ILE A 476 -13.96 43.76 22.83
C ILE A 476 -13.55 43.71 24.31
N GLU A 477 -13.65 42.53 24.92
CA GLU A 477 -13.19 42.28 26.29
C GLU A 477 -11.73 41.82 26.35
N GLY A 478 -11.22 41.22 25.26
CA GLY A 478 -9.84 40.76 25.18
C GLY A 478 -9.35 40.50 23.76
N VAL A 479 -8.05 40.68 23.56
CA VAL A 479 -7.32 40.34 22.33
C VAL A 479 -6.13 39.44 22.66
N GLN A 480 -5.95 38.35 21.92
CA GLN A 480 -4.72 37.57 21.86
C GLN A 480 -4.24 37.46 20.43
N GLU A 481 -2.92 37.42 20.27
CA GLU A 481 -2.26 37.49 18.98
C GLU A 481 -1.24 36.35 18.88
N VAL A 482 -1.22 35.67 17.73
CA VAL A 482 -0.28 34.57 17.45
C VAL A 482 0.24 34.74 16.02
N VAL A 483 1.56 34.59 15.86
CA VAL A 483 2.17 34.46 14.53
C VAL A 483 2.18 32.99 14.14
N ALA A 484 1.38 32.63 13.14
CA ALA A 484 1.39 31.28 12.57
C ALA A 484 2.40 31.24 11.41
N THR A 485 3.54 30.60 11.65
CA THR A 485 4.55 30.42 10.58
C THR A 485 4.04 29.46 9.51
N ARG A 486 4.57 29.54 8.29
CA ARG A 486 4.19 28.71 7.13
C ARG A 486 4.26 27.20 7.35
N GLU A 487 5.01 26.75 8.36
CA GLU A 487 5.18 25.33 8.71
C GLU A 487 4.17 24.87 9.78
N MET A 488 3.45 25.79 10.42
CA MET A 488 2.49 25.50 11.46
C MET A 488 1.14 25.15 10.85
N ASN A 489 0.67 23.93 11.05
CA ASN A 489 -0.68 23.53 10.65
C ASN A 489 -1.75 23.96 11.66
N ARG A 490 -1.35 24.57 12.79
CA ARG A 490 -2.24 24.93 13.89
C ARG A 490 -1.75 26.17 14.63
N ALA A 491 -2.69 26.96 15.12
CA ALA A 491 -2.45 28.03 16.08
C ALA A 491 -3.44 27.92 17.24
N ASN A 492 -2.93 27.96 18.48
CA ASN A 492 -3.71 27.83 19.70
C ASN A 492 -3.72 29.16 20.46
N PHE A 493 -4.90 29.59 20.88
CA PHE A 493 -5.10 30.72 21.80
C PHE A 493 -5.61 30.16 23.12
N ASN A 494 -4.90 30.46 24.22
CA ASN A 494 -5.24 29.97 25.56
C ASN A 494 -5.79 31.12 26.38
N TRP A 495 -7.11 31.10 26.61
CA TRP A 495 -7.88 32.11 27.32
C TRP A 495 -8.21 31.65 28.73
N PRO A 496 -7.43 32.03 29.76
CA PRO A 496 -7.87 31.86 31.13
C PRO A 496 -9.08 32.79 31.36
N LEU A 497 -10.26 32.22 31.59
CA LEU A 497 -11.50 32.97 31.82
C LEU A 497 -11.51 33.49 33.27
N CYS A 498 -10.68 34.50 33.51
CA CYS A 498 -10.54 35.19 34.80
C CYS A 498 -11.62 36.27 34.98
N GLU A 499 -11.54 37.03 36.08
CA GLU A 499 -12.50 38.06 36.54
C GLU A 499 -12.92 39.10 35.48
N ASN A 500 -12.14 39.28 34.42
CA ASN A 500 -12.41 40.28 33.38
C ASN A 500 -13.49 39.84 32.37
N VAL A 501 -13.85 38.55 32.33
CA VAL A 501 -14.93 38.05 31.45
C VAL A 501 -16.20 37.90 32.28
N GLN A 502 -17.21 38.72 31.97
CA GLN A 502 -18.47 38.70 32.72
C GLN A 502 -19.24 37.38 32.47
N SER A 503 -20.08 36.99 33.42
CA SER A 503 -21.02 35.89 33.20
C SER A 503 -22.02 36.28 32.10
N GLY A 504 -22.24 35.40 31.12
CA GLY A 504 -23.14 35.69 30.01
C GLY A 504 -22.74 35.05 28.69
N ARG A 505 -23.35 35.56 27.62
CA ARG A 505 -23.11 35.13 26.25
C ARG A 505 -21.96 35.93 25.64
N HIS A 506 -20.98 35.22 25.10
CA HIS A 506 -19.79 35.81 24.48
C HIS A 506 -19.60 35.31 23.06
N GLN A 507 -18.78 36.03 22.31
CA GLN A 507 -18.40 35.67 20.96
C GLN A 507 -16.88 35.69 20.82
N ILE A 508 -16.34 34.66 20.17
CA ILE A 508 -14.96 34.61 19.73
C ILE A 508 -14.94 34.99 18.26
N VAL A 509 -14.05 35.90 17.90
CA VAL A 509 -13.80 36.30 16.51
C VAL A 509 -12.34 36.08 16.19
N ILE A 510 -12.09 35.26 15.17
CA ILE A 510 -10.75 35.07 14.61
C ILE A 510 -10.56 36.02 13.44
N ARG A 511 -9.46 36.78 13.45
CA ARG A 511 -9.04 37.61 12.33
C ARG A 511 -7.69 37.18 11.76
N SER A 512 -7.55 37.33 10.45
CA SER A 512 -6.27 37.23 9.73
C SER A 512 -6.16 38.42 8.79
N ALA A 513 -5.02 39.11 8.80
CA ALA A 513 -4.78 40.31 8.00
C ALA A 513 -5.91 41.37 8.12
N GLY A 514 -6.46 41.53 9.35
CA GLY A 514 -7.55 42.45 9.65
C GLY A 514 -8.95 42.01 9.16
N GLN A 515 -9.07 40.86 8.50
CA GLN A 515 -10.35 40.30 8.05
C GLN A 515 -10.90 39.30 9.06
N GLU A 516 -12.18 39.39 9.37
CA GLU A 516 -12.88 38.37 10.16
C GLU A 516 -13.04 37.08 9.38
N ILE A 517 -12.47 36.00 9.91
CA ILE A 517 -12.44 34.68 9.29
C ILE A 517 -13.57 33.81 9.81
N ALA A 518 -13.75 33.78 11.12
CA ALA A 518 -14.82 33.04 11.74
C ALA A 518 -15.25 33.67 13.06
N ARG A 519 -16.51 33.40 13.39
CA ARG A 519 -17.15 33.77 14.64
C ARG A 519 -17.77 32.55 15.29
N ARG A 520 -17.62 32.43 16.61
CA ARG A 520 -18.21 31.35 17.42
C ARG A 520 -18.81 31.93 18.69
N THR A 521 -19.98 31.45 19.09
CA THR A 521 -20.61 31.82 20.36
C THR A 521 -20.22 30.82 21.45
N PHE A 522 -19.95 31.32 22.64
CA PHE A 522 -19.77 30.52 23.86
C PHE A 522 -20.46 31.24 25.03
N PHE A 523 -20.59 30.54 26.15
CA PHE A 523 -21.26 31.02 27.36
C PHE A 523 -20.33 30.85 28.54
N VAL A 524 -20.29 31.84 29.42
CA VAL A 524 -19.55 31.79 30.68
C VAL A 524 -20.55 31.87 31.82
N ASN A 525 -20.49 30.90 32.73
CA ASN A 525 -21.33 30.82 33.92
C ASN A 525 -20.45 31.04 35.16
N GLY A 526 -20.98 31.74 36.15
CA GLY A 526 -20.32 31.92 37.45
C GLY A 526 -20.69 33.27 38.09
N GLU A 527 -20.72 33.31 39.41
CA GLU A 527 -20.61 34.58 40.13
C GLU A 527 -19.16 35.02 40.02
N THR A 528 -18.91 36.31 39.73
CA THR A 528 -17.57 36.89 39.77
C THR A 528 -16.93 36.50 41.10
N CYS A 529 -15.91 35.64 41.10
CA CYS A 529 -15.15 35.36 42.30
C CYS A 529 -14.57 36.69 42.78
N ASP A 530 -14.96 37.11 43.98
CA ASP A 530 -14.42 38.31 44.62
C ASP A 530 -12.97 37.97 45.05
N VAL A 531 -11.96 38.14 44.17
CA VAL A 531 -10.55 37.92 44.55
C VAL A 531 -10.10 39.10 45.40
N LYS A 532 -10.48 39.04 46.68
CA LYS A 532 -9.69 39.60 47.77
C LYS A 532 -8.78 38.50 48.33
N LYS A 533 -7.67 38.23 47.64
CA LYS A 533 -6.30 38.11 48.18
C LYS A 533 -5.33 37.43 47.23
#